data_AF-A0A9D2DG61-F1
#
_entry.id   AF-A0A9D2DG61-F1
#
_cell.length_a   1.000
_cell.length_b   1.000
_cell.length_c   1.000
_cell.angle_alpha   90.00
_cell.angle_beta   90.00
_cell.angle_gamma   90.00
#
_symmetry.space_group_name_H-M   'P 1'
#
loop_
_entity.id
_entity.type
_entity.pdbx_description
1 polymer ?
#
loop_
_entity_poly.entity_id
_entity_poly.type
_entity_poly.pdbx_seq_one_letter_code
_entity_poly.pdbx_strand_id
1 'polypeptide(L)'
;MLQSYEKEQKALTQEVSDSQKTLQEAKQKVTDLRLLLRTLREMTDIAELTLALVNSLIERIEVHNNDKSSGHCYVKVDIYFTAGMIDIPTEQEILAMMKEIRENPQNFRFVV
;
A
#
# COMPACT_ATOMS: atom_id res chain seq x y z
N MET A 1 -9.38 43.77 -35.37
CA MET A 1 -9.74 44.11 -33.97
C MET A 1 -10.65 43.06 -33.33
N LEU A 2 -11.83 42.73 -33.89
CA LEU A 2 -12.72 41.74 -33.25
C LEU A 2 -12.11 40.32 -33.15
N GLN A 3 -11.50 39.85 -34.24
CA GLN A 3 -10.89 38.51 -34.29
C GLN A 3 -9.70 38.33 -33.34
N SER A 4 -8.93 39.39 -33.07
CA SER A 4 -7.84 39.33 -32.09
C SER A 4 -8.39 39.24 -30.67
N TYR A 5 -9.48 39.95 -30.39
CA TYR A 5 -10.15 39.96 -29.08
C TYR A 5 -10.84 38.62 -28.76
N GLU A 6 -11.56 38.03 -29.72
CA GLU A 6 -12.13 36.68 -29.55
C GLU A 6 -11.07 35.61 -29.31
N LYS A 7 -9.94 35.71 -30.02
CA LYS A 7 -8.84 34.76 -29.89
C LYS A 7 -8.18 34.87 -28.52
N GLU A 8 -7.97 36.09 -28.04
CA GLU A 8 -7.43 36.37 -26.71
C GLU A 8 -8.38 35.88 -25.61
N GLN A 9 -9.69 36.13 -25.73
CA GLN A 9 -10.69 35.67 -24.77
C GLN A 9 -10.77 34.14 -24.69
N LYS A 10 -10.67 33.45 -25.84
CA LYS A 10 -10.65 31.98 -25.90
C LYS A 10 -9.37 31.41 -25.27
N ALA A 11 -8.22 32.04 -25.52
CA ALA A 11 -6.95 31.65 -24.91
C ALA A 11 -6.99 31.83 -23.38
N LEU A 12 -7.51 32.96 -22.90
CA LEU A 12 -7.62 33.25 -21.47
C LEU A 12 -8.56 32.28 -20.75
N THR A 13 -9.68 31.91 -21.39
CA THR A 13 -10.62 30.94 -20.84
C THR A 13 -9.99 29.55 -20.71
N GLN A 14 -9.18 29.16 -21.70
CA GLN A 14 -8.43 27.91 -21.68
C GLN A 14 -7.40 27.90 -20.55
N GLU A 15 -6.64 28.98 -20.39
CA GLU A 15 -5.63 29.13 -19.33
C GLU A 15 -6.23 29.07 -17.93
N VAL A 16 -7.38 29.70 -17.72
CA VAL A 16 -8.12 29.62 -16.45
C VAL A 16 -8.58 28.19 -16.16
N SER A 17 -9.12 27.49 -17.16
CA SER A 17 -9.54 26.09 -17.01
C SER A 17 -8.37 25.17 -16.64
N ASP A 18 -7.24 25.32 -17.34
CA ASP A 18 -6.05 24.49 -17.09
C ASP A 18 -5.45 24.77 -15.70
N SER A 19 -5.45 26.04 -15.28
CA SER A 19 -5.03 26.45 -13.95
C SER A 19 -5.96 25.92 -12.85
N GLN A 20 -7.28 25.94 -13.07
CA GLN A 20 -8.26 25.38 -12.14
C GLN A 20 -8.09 23.86 -11.97
N LYS A 21 -7.86 23.14 -13.07
CA LYS A 21 -7.61 21.70 -13.04
C LYS A 21 -6.34 21.38 -12.25
N THR A 22 -5.25 22.10 -12.52
CA THR A 22 -3.98 21.95 -11.79
C THR A 22 -4.15 22.21 -10.30
N LEU A 23 -4.92 23.24 -9.93
CA LEU A 23 -5.22 23.55 -8.54
C LEU A 23 -6.06 22.46 -7.87
N GLN A 24 -7.03 21.88 -8.58
CA GLN A 24 -7.85 20.79 -8.07
C GLN A 24 -7.02 19.53 -7.84
N GLU A 25 -6.16 19.17 -8.78
CA GLU A 25 -5.22 18.05 -8.64
C GLU A 25 -4.26 18.26 -7.46
N ALA A 26 -3.74 19.48 -7.28
CA ALA A 26 -2.89 19.82 -6.15
C ALA A 26 -3.64 19.71 -4.80
N LYS A 27 -4.89 20.21 -4.73
CA LYS A 27 -5.75 20.08 -3.54
C LYS A 27 -6.07 18.63 -3.21
N GLN A 28 -6.32 17.80 -4.23
CA GLN A 28 -6.56 16.38 -4.06
C GLN A 28 -5.32 15.70 -3.48
N LYS A 29 -4.13 15.93 -4.06
CA LYS A 29 -2.85 15.40 -3.57
C LYS A 29 -2.56 15.81 -2.11
N VAL A 30 -2.83 17.06 -1.73
CA VAL A 30 -2.67 17.51 -0.34
C VAL A 30 -3.63 16.80 0.61
N THR A 31 -4.85 16.52 0.17
CA THR A 31 -5.85 15.79 0.96
C THR A 31 -5.44 14.33 1.14
N ASP A 32 -4.96 13.69 0.08
CA ASP A 32 -4.44 12.32 0.12
C ASP A 32 -3.21 12.19 1.03
N LEU A 33 -2.28 13.16 1.01
CA LEU A 33 -1.13 13.19 1.93
C LEU A 33 -1.55 13.37 3.39
N ARG A 34 -2.59 14.16 3.66
CA ARG A 34 -3.13 14.33 5.02
C ARG A 34 -3.81 13.06 5.53
N LEU A 35 -4.52 12.35 4.65
CA LEU A 35 -5.11 11.05 4.98
C LEU A 35 -4.00 10.04 5.28
N LEU A 36 -2.98 9.96 4.41
CA LEU A 36 -1.81 9.12 4.61
C LEU A 36 -1.10 9.39 5.95
N LEU A 37 -0.85 10.66 6.28
CA LEU A 37 -0.23 11.05 7.55
C LEU A 37 -1.11 10.71 8.78
N ARG A 38 -2.44 10.83 8.65
CA ARG A 38 -3.36 10.42 9.71
C ARG A 38 -3.32 8.91 9.91
N THR A 39 -3.41 8.14 8.83
CA THR A 39 -3.30 6.68 8.87
C THR A 39 -1.97 6.25 9.46
N LEU A 40 -0.85 6.85 9.02
CA LEU A 40 0.48 6.60 9.56
C LEU A 40 0.57 6.89 11.06
N ARG A 41 0.00 8.01 11.51
CA ARG A 41 -0.01 8.38 12.93
C ARG A 41 -0.86 7.42 13.76
N GLU A 42 -2.03 7.04 13.25
CA GLU A 42 -2.88 6.01 13.84
C GLU A 42 -2.16 4.66 13.88
N MET A 43 -1.30 4.35 12.90
CA MET A 43 -0.47 3.14 12.88
C MET A 43 0.75 3.17 13.81
N THR A 44 1.31 4.35 14.07
CA THR A 44 2.49 4.49 14.95
C THR A 44 2.14 4.30 16.44
N ASP A 45 0.86 4.50 16.80
CA ASP A 45 0.32 4.24 18.16
C ASP A 45 -0.18 2.78 18.33
N ILE A 46 -0.12 1.94 17.29
CA ILE A 46 -0.59 0.56 17.35
C ILE A 46 0.52 -0.36 17.87
N ALA A 47 0.40 -0.76 19.14
CA ALA A 47 1.26 -1.77 19.77
C ALA A 47 0.99 -3.21 19.24
N GLU A 48 -0.13 -3.45 18.55
CA GLU A 48 -0.53 -4.77 18.03
C GLU A 48 -1.14 -4.70 16.62
N LEU A 49 -0.52 -5.37 15.64
CA LEU A 49 -1.06 -5.47 14.28
C LEU A 49 -2.41 -6.20 14.27
N THR A 50 -3.51 -5.46 14.09
CA THR A 50 -4.84 -6.05 13.87
C THR A 50 -4.94 -6.65 12.48
N LEU A 51 -5.64 -7.78 12.31
CA LEU A 51 -5.80 -8.47 11.02
C LEU A 51 -6.29 -7.55 9.88
N ALA A 52 -7.21 -6.63 10.19
CA ALA A 52 -7.70 -5.63 9.25
C ALA A 52 -6.58 -4.69 8.77
N LEU A 53 -5.65 -4.32 9.66
CA LEU A 53 -4.52 -3.48 9.35
C LEU A 53 -3.48 -4.24 8.51
N VAL A 54 -3.17 -5.49 8.88
CA VAL A 54 -2.29 -6.37 8.09
C VAL A 54 -2.80 -6.47 6.65
N ASN A 55 -4.10 -6.73 6.47
CA ASN A 55 -4.71 -6.83 5.14
C ASN A 55 -4.61 -5.52 4.36
N SER A 56 -4.64 -4.36 5.02
CA SER A 56 -4.48 -3.05 4.36
C SER A 56 -3.05 -2.76 3.91
N LEU A 57 -2.06 -3.44 4.50
CA LEU A 57 -0.63 -3.26 4.20
C LEU A 57 -0.11 -4.16 3.08
N ILE A 58 -0.89 -5.19 2.72
CA ILE A 58 -0.55 -6.10 1.64
C ILE A 58 -0.83 -5.41 0.30
N GLU A 59 0.22 -5.17 -0.46
CA GLU A 59 0.15 -4.59 -1.81
C GLU A 59 -0.32 -5.64 -2.82
N ARG A 60 0.25 -6.85 -2.76
CA ARG A 60 -0.24 -8.02 -3.52
C ARG A 60 0.29 -9.34 -2.97
N ILE A 61 -0.36 -10.43 -3.34
CA ILE A 61 0.03 -11.81 -3.03
C ILE A 61 0.27 -12.54 -4.36
N GLU A 62 1.47 -13.08 -4.56
CA GLU A 62 1.82 -13.95 -5.69
C GLU A 62 1.88 -15.41 -5.22
N VAL A 63 0.99 -16.24 -5.76
CA VAL A 63 0.94 -17.68 -5.49
C VAL A 63 1.57 -18.40 -6.67
N HIS A 64 2.64 -19.15 -6.42
CA HIS A 64 3.34 -19.93 -7.43
C HIS A 64 2.73 -21.31 -7.60
N ASN A 65 2.98 -21.93 -8.74
CA ASN A 65 2.54 -23.30 -8.97
C ASN A 65 3.27 -24.27 -8.02
N ASN A 66 2.57 -25.36 -7.68
CA ASN A 66 3.06 -26.42 -6.82
C ASN A 66 4.33 -27.06 -7.41
N ASP A 67 5.41 -27.02 -6.64
CA ASP A 67 6.64 -27.73 -6.98
C ASP A 67 6.53 -29.20 -6.56
N LYS A 68 6.37 -30.09 -7.54
CA LYS A 68 6.15 -31.53 -7.33
C LYS A 68 7.44 -32.35 -7.27
N SER A 69 8.61 -31.71 -7.24
CA SER A 69 9.89 -32.39 -7.40
C SER A 69 10.30 -33.32 -6.24
N SER A 70 9.70 -33.21 -5.05
CA SER A 70 10.22 -33.86 -3.84
C SER A 70 9.24 -34.76 -3.06
N GLY A 71 8.11 -35.17 -3.67
CA GLY A 71 7.10 -36.01 -2.99
C GLY A 71 6.29 -35.31 -1.89
N HIS A 72 6.70 -34.10 -1.51
CA HIS A 72 5.94 -33.14 -0.72
C HIS A 72 5.54 -31.98 -1.63
N CYS A 73 4.24 -31.70 -1.71
CA CYS A 73 3.71 -30.59 -2.48
C CYS A 73 3.86 -29.30 -1.67
N TYR A 74 4.72 -28.39 -2.12
CA TYR A 74 4.83 -27.04 -1.55
C TYR A 74 4.35 -26.01 -2.55
N VAL A 75 3.49 -25.10 -2.10
CA VAL A 75 3.05 -23.93 -2.86
C VAL A 75 3.81 -22.74 -2.32
N LYS A 76 4.71 -22.17 -3.13
CA LYS A 76 5.41 -20.95 -2.75
C LYS A 76 4.43 -19.77 -2.85
N VAL A 77 4.40 -18.93 -1.81
CA VAL A 77 3.59 -17.70 -1.78
C VAL A 77 4.52 -16.55 -1.44
N ASP A 78 4.59 -15.55 -2.33
CA ASP A 78 5.32 -14.31 -2.10
C ASP A 78 4.32 -13.19 -1.76
N ILE A 79 4.48 -12.52 -0.61
CA ILE A 79 3.60 -11.43 -0.16
C ILE A 79 4.40 -10.13 -0.22
N TYR A 80 3.85 -9.13 -0.92
CA TYR A 80 4.45 -7.82 -1.07
C TYR A 80 3.74 -6.81 -0.17
N PHE A 81 4.51 -6.02 0.56
CA PHE A 81 4.00 -4.98 1.45
C PHE A 81 4.42 -3.60 0.94
N THR A 82 3.58 -2.59 1.19
CA THR A 82 3.90 -1.20 0.84
C THR A 82 5.12 -0.72 1.64
N ALA A 83 6.22 -0.45 0.92
CA ALA A 83 7.49 -0.04 1.52
C ALA A 83 7.39 1.35 2.17
N GLY A 84 7.77 1.44 3.45
CA GLY A 84 7.80 2.70 4.22
C GLY A 84 6.96 2.71 5.50
N MET A 85 6.09 1.71 5.71
CA MET A 85 5.27 1.58 6.93
C MET A 85 5.63 0.39 7.82
N ILE A 86 6.56 -0.47 7.37
CA ILE A 86 6.94 -1.70 8.06
C ILE A 86 8.47 -1.80 8.05
N ASP A 87 9.07 -2.01 9.22
CA ASP A 87 10.45 -2.48 9.31
C ASP A 87 10.49 -3.95 8.86
N ILE A 88 11.19 -4.20 7.75
CA ILE A 88 11.34 -5.55 7.22
C ILE A 88 12.22 -6.33 8.21
N PRO A 89 11.69 -7.41 8.84
CA PRO A 89 12.46 -8.16 9.81
C PRO A 89 13.69 -8.79 9.13
N THR A 90 14.79 -8.84 9.87
CA THR A 90 16.02 -9.45 9.39
C THR A 90 15.85 -10.96 9.19
N GLU A 91 16.70 -11.57 8.36
CA GLU A 91 16.68 -13.02 8.11
C GLU A 91 16.71 -13.84 9.40
N GLN A 92 17.47 -13.38 10.41
CA GLN A 92 17.57 -14.05 11.70
C GLN A 92 16.25 -14.01 12.48
N GLU A 93 15.55 -12.88 12.45
CA GLU A 93 14.23 -12.71 13.09
C GLU A 93 13.17 -13.56 12.39
N ILE A 94 13.21 -13.64 11.06
CA ILE A 94 12.34 -14.52 10.27
C ILE A 94 12.58 -15.99 10.62
N LEU A 95 13.84 -16.41 10.71
CA LEU A 95 14.20 -17.79 11.08
C LEU A 95 13.75 -18.14 12.51
N ALA A 96 13.89 -17.21 13.44
CA ALA A 96 13.42 -17.37 14.82
C ALA A 96 11.89 -17.54 14.87
N MET A 97 11.14 -16.67 14.17
CA MET A 97 9.69 -16.76 14.06
C MET A 97 9.23 -18.07 13.41
N MET A 98 9.86 -18.51 12.32
CA MET A 98 9.54 -19.78 11.66
C MET A 98 9.78 -20.98 12.59
N LYS A 99 10.85 -20.94 13.39
CA LYS A 99 11.13 -21.97 14.39
C LYS A 99 10.05 -22.00 15.47
N GLU A 100 9.64 -20.84 15.97
CA GLU A 100 8.59 -20.73 16.99
C GLU A 100 7.23 -21.24 16.50
N ILE A 101 6.83 -20.91 15.27
CA ILE A 101 5.59 -21.42 14.65
C ILE A 101 5.63 -22.95 14.51
N ARG A 102 6.80 -23.51 14.17
CA ARG A 102 6.98 -24.96 14.06
C ARG A 102 6.92 -25.65 15.42
N GLU A 103 7.46 -25.04 16.46
CA GLU A 103 7.45 -25.59 17.83
C GLU A 103 6.09 -25.43 18.52
N ASN A 104 5.35 -24.36 18.22
CA ASN A 104 4.06 -24.09 18.84
C ASN A 104 2.96 -23.69 17.84
N PRO A 105 2.57 -24.58 16.92
CA PRO A 105 1.63 -24.26 15.83
C PRO A 105 0.20 -23.92 16.32
N GLN A 106 -0.15 -24.30 17.56
CA GLN A 106 -1.46 -24.00 18.15
C GLN A 106 -1.63 -22.52 18.51
N ASN A 107 -0.53 -21.80 18.81
CA ASN A 107 -0.58 -20.36 19.11
C ASN A 107 -0.95 -19.50 17.90
N PHE A 108 -0.76 -20.03 16.69
CA PHE A 108 -1.01 -19.34 15.43
C PHE A 108 -2.25 -19.89 14.73
N ARG A 109 -3.06 -20.72 15.41
CA ARG A 109 -4.27 -21.29 14.87
C ARG A 109 -5.41 -20.27 14.98
N PHE A 110 -5.87 -19.76 13.84
CA PHE A 110 -7.05 -18.90 13.78
C PHE A 110 -8.27 -19.69 14.29
N VAL A 111 -8.88 -19.20 15.37
CA VAL A 111 -10.19 -19.65 15.82
C VAL A 111 -11.21 -18.99 14.88
N VAL A 112 -11.83 -19.80 14.02
CA VAL A 112 -12.98 -19.38 13.19
C VAL A 112 -14.22 -19.28 14.06
#